data_AF-A0A3Q7IYV1-F1
#
_entry.id   AF-A0A3Q7IYV1-F1
#
_cell.length_a   1.000
_cell.length_b   1.000
_cell.length_c   1.000
_cell.angle_alpha   90.00
_cell.angle_beta   90.00
_cell.angle_gamma   90.00
#
_symmetry.space_group_name_H-M   'P 1'
#
loop_
_entity.id
_entity.type
_entity.pdbx_description
1 polymer ?
#
loop_
_entity_poly.entity_id
_entity_poly.type
_entity_poly.pdbx_seq_one_letter_code
_entity_poly.pdbx_strand_id
1 'polypeptide(L)'
;MDTTIMTGNRSFIDDNKTYETATVDLAIRNGPGPIKHQAVALRVEANLGYQDTLYVKRQRQFYRDCKIYGTIDFICGDATTLLQNCLIVARFPLFKQYNTITAQQREHEDSTTVIVLQNCSIKTSQHLSNVTTYFGRPWGDSFG
;
A
#
# COMPACT_ATOMS: atom_id res chain seq x y z
N MET A 1 22.54 1.74 12.44
CA MET A 1 21.26 2.37 12.83
C MET A 1 20.37 1.25 13.30
N ASP A 2 19.88 1.33 14.53
CA ASP A 2 18.96 0.34 15.06
C ASP A 2 17.59 0.54 14.42
N THR A 3 17.06 -0.53 13.83
CA THR A 3 15.75 -0.54 13.18
C THR A 3 14.71 -0.96 14.20
N THR A 4 13.69 -0.13 14.42
CA THR A 4 12.51 -0.57 15.18
C THR A 4 11.58 -1.30 14.22
N ILE A 5 11.30 -2.57 14.49
CA ILE A 5 10.42 -3.42 13.67
C ILE A 5 9.14 -3.69 14.46
N MET A 6 8.00 -3.24 13.92
CA MET A 6 6.68 -3.63 14.40
C MET A 6 6.19 -4.77 13.50
N THR A 7 5.93 -5.95 14.08
CA THR A 7 5.53 -7.16 13.34
C THR A 7 4.26 -7.77 13.93
N GLY A 8 3.41 -8.33 13.07
CA GLY A 8 2.17 -9.00 13.39
C GLY A 8 1.83 -10.02 12.30
N ASN A 9 0.97 -10.98 12.59
CA ASN A 9 0.70 -12.13 11.71
C ASN A 9 -0.79 -12.49 11.61
N ARG A 10 -1.70 -11.57 11.99
CA ARG A 10 -3.14 -11.79 11.81
C ARG A 10 -3.48 -11.87 10.33
N SER A 11 -4.43 -12.74 9.98
CA SER A 11 -4.80 -12.97 8.59
C SER A 11 -6.29 -13.30 8.45
N PHE A 12 -6.79 -13.21 7.21
CA PHE A 12 -8.18 -13.55 6.90
C PHE A 12 -8.49 -15.03 7.12
N ILE A 13 -7.52 -15.93 6.88
CA ILE A 13 -7.72 -17.39 7.05
C ILE A 13 -7.89 -17.77 8.54
N ASP A 14 -7.43 -16.92 9.44
CA ASP A 14 -7.57 -17.06 10.90
C ASP A 14 -8.85 -16.36 11.43
N ASP A 15 -9.88 -16.23 10.59
CA ASP A 15 -11.21 -15.66 10.92
C ASP A 15 -11.21 -14.16 11.33
N ASN A 16 -10.23 -13.38 10.84
CA ASN A 16 -10.21 -11.92 11.01
C ASN A 16 -10.76 -11.23 9.76
N LYS A 17 -11.47 -10.11 9.91
CA LYS A 17 -11.79 -9.25 8.76
C LYS A 17 -10.52 -8.55 8.27
N THR A 18 -10.44 -8.22 6.98
CA THR A 18 -9.25 -7.57 6.38
C THR A 18 -8.80 -6.31 7.13
N TYR A 19 -9.70 -5.48 7.66
CA TYR A 19 -9.29 -4.29 8.41
C TYR A 19 -8.70 -4.62 9.80
N GLU A 20 -8.95 -5.82 10.34
CA GLU A 20 -8.51 -6.27 11.67
C GLU A 20 -7.12 -6.93 11.63
N THR A 21 -6.61 -7.23 10.43
CA THR A 21 -5.30 -7.87 10.21
C THR A 21 -4.14 -6.88 10.25
N ALA A 22 -4.41 -5.57 10.33
CA ALA A 22 -3.38 -4.54 10.42
C ALA A 22 -2.46 -4.77 11.63
N THR A 23 -1.15 -4.86 11.39
CA THR A 23 -0.13 -5.00 12.46
C THR A 23 -0.10 -3.79 13.38
N VAL A 24 -0.37 -2.60 12.84
CA VAL A 24 -0.47 -1.37 13.61
C VAL A 24 -1.58 -0.51 13.02
N ASP A 25 -2.48 -0.01 13.88
CA ASP A 25 -3.46 1.02 13.56
C ASP A 25 -3.10 2.28 14.36
N LEU A 26 -2.57 3.29 13.67
CA LEU A 26 -1.92 4.44 14.30
C LEU A 26 -2.24 5.73 13.54
N ALA A 27 -2.36 6.82 14.28
CA ALA A 27 -2.33 8.17 13.74
C ALA A 27 -1.05 8.86 14.22
N ILE A 28 -0.12 9.17 13.31
CA ILE A 28 1.08 9.94 13.63
C ILE A 28 0.97 11.33 13.06
N ARG A 29 1.20 12.33 13.92
CA ARG A 29 1.17 13.75 13.58
C ARG A 29 2.48 14.40 14.00
N ASN A 30 3.09 15.17 13.12
CA ASN A 30 4.20 16.05 13.44
C ASN A 30 3.84 17.45 12.95
N GLY A 31 3.66 18.38 13.90
CA GLY A 31 3.12 19.72 13.64
C GLY A 31 4.05 20.83 14.13
N PRO A 32 5.23 21.04 13.53
CA PRO A 32 6.11 22.13 13.94
C PRO A 32 5.68 23.51 13.39
N GLY A 33 4.61 23.56 12.58
CA GLY A 33 4.12 24.75 11.90
C GLY A 33 4.85 25.04 10.57
N PRO A 34 4.21 25.75 9.61
CA PRO A 34 4.72 25.91 8.24
C PRO A 34 6.05 26.67 8.15
N ILE A 35 6.41 27.46 9.17
CA ILE A 35 7.65 28.25 9.23
C ILE A 35 8.87 27.35 9.50
N LYS A 36 8.68 26.14 10.03
CA LYS A 36 9.78 25.29 10.53
C LYS A 36 10.38 24.32 9.51
N HIS A 37 10.17 24.57 8.22
CA HIS A 37 10.71 23.76 7.12
C HIS A 37 10.34 22.25 7.25
N GLN A 38 11.22 21.32 6.89
CA GLN A 38 10.90 19.90 6.74
C GLN A 38 10.56 19.24 8.09
N ALA A 39 9.43 18.54 8.13
CA ALA A 39 8.90 17.89 9.33
C ALA A 39 8.29 16.53 8.99
N VAL A 40 9.05 15.46 9.22
CA VAL A 40 8.57 14.09 8.93
C VAL A 40 7.74 13.61 10.12
N ALA A 41 6.46 13.34 9.89
CA ALA A 41 5.61 12.71 10.90
C ALA A 41 5.96 11.24 11.09
N LEU A 42 6.09 10.51 9.99
CA LEU A 42 6.37 9.09 9.99
C LEU A 42 7.25 8.75 8.78
N ARG A 43 8.30 7.96 9.00
CA ARG A 43 9.07 7.30 7.94
C ARG A 43 9.01 5.80 8.21
N VAL A 44 8.42 5.05 7.30
CA VAL A 44 8.28 3.59 7.39
C VAL A 44 9.00 2.96 6.20
N GLU A 45 9.85 1.98 6.49
CA GLU A 45 10.44 1.09 5.48
C GLU A 45 9.85 -0.30 5.71
N ALA A 46 8.85 -0.68 4.90
CA ALA A 46 8.20 -1.98 5.01
C ALA A 46 8.85 -2.95 4.01
N ASN A 47 9.43 -4.07 4.49
CA ASN A 47 10.14 -5.04 3.64
C ASN A 47 9.41 -6.38 3.46
N LEU A 48 8.30 -6.65 4.16
CA LEU A 48 7.73 -8.01 4.30
C LEU A 48 6.24 -8.14 3.92
N GLY A 49 5.76 -7.33 2.97
CA GLY A 49 4.40 -7.43 2.45
C GLY A 49 4.22 -8.51 1.37
N TYR A 50 3.01 -9.07 1.28
CA TYR A 50 2.51 -9.95 0.22
C TYR A 50 1.17 -9.39 -0.30
N GLN A 51 0.04 -10.03 0.00
CA GLN A 51 -1.27 -9.50 -0.36
C GLN A 51 -1.72 -8.40 0.61
N ASP A 52 -2.43 -7.37 0.11
CA ASP A 52 -3.01 -6.27 0.91
C ASP A 52 -1.99 -5.53 1.79
N THR A 53 -0.76 -5.35 1.30
CA THR A 53 0.36 -4.81 2.08
C THR A 53 0.08 -3.40 2.61
N LEU A 54 -0.44 -2.51 1.78
CA LEU A 54 -0.75 -1.13 2.15
C LEU A 54 -2.24 -0.87 1.96
N TYR A 55 -3.00 -0.98 3.04
CA TYR A 55 -4.43 -0.70 3.04
C TYR A 55 -4.71 0.79 3.29
N VAL A 56 -4.86 1.55 2.20
CA VAL A 56 -5.21 2.97 2.20
C VAL A 56 -6.72 3.14 2.40
N LYS A 57 -7.19 2.83 3.62
CA LYS A 57 -8.63 2.69 3.93
C LYS A 57 -9.49 3.90 3.55
N ARG A 58 -9.22 5.09 4.10
CA ARG A 58 -10.01 6.33 3.90
C ARG A 58 -9.14 7.58 4.04
N GLN A 59 -9.74 8.76 3.79
CA GLN A 59 -9.16 10.10 3.97
C GLN A 59 -8.03 10.41 2.98
N ARG A 60 -7.32 11.52 3.22
CA ARG A 60 -6.19 11.98 2.39
C ARG A 60 -4.89 11.43 2.96
N GLN A 61 -4.12 10.76 2.12
CA GLN A 61 -2.87 10.11 2.50
C GLN A 61 -1.75 10.48 1.53
N PHE A 62 -0.56 10.75 2.06
CA PHE A 62 0.61 11.09 1.27
C PHE A 62 1.80 10.23 1.72
N TYR A 63 2.35 9.46 0.78
CA TYR A 63 3.52 8.62 0.97
C TYR A 63 4.62 9.12 0.07
N ARG A 64 5.80 9.41 0.64
CA ARG A 64 6.93 9.93 -0.12
C ARG A 64 8.22 9.22 0.26
N ASP A 65 9.03 8.91 -0.74
CA ASP A 65 10.33 8.25 -0.56
C ASP A 65 10.22 6.89 0.17
N CYS A 66 9.07 6.22 0.04
CA CYS A 66 8.80 4.91 0.64
C CYS A 66 9.24 3.77 -0.27
N LYS A 67 9.54 2.61 0.34
CA LYS A 67 9.66 1.33 -0.37
C LYS A 67 8.48 0.45 0.00
N ILE A 68 7.77 -0.06 -1.00
CA ILE A 68 6.57 -0.88 -0.84
C ILE A 68 6.79 -2.18 -1.60
N TYR A 69 6.59 -3.31 -0.94
CA TYR A 69 6.80 -4.63 -1.49
C TYR A 69 5.54 -5.47 -1.31
N GLY A 70 5.10 -6.18 -2.35
CA GLY A 70 3.94 -7.05 -2.23
C GLY A 70 3.67 -7.90 -3.46
N THR A 71 2.54 -8.60 -3.47
CA THR A 71 2.16 -9.55 -4.53
C THR A 71 0.82 -9.18 -5.15
N ILE A 72 -0.29 -9.48 -4.47
CA ILE A 72 -1.66 -9.23 -4.91
C ILE A 72 -2.20 -8.00 -4.19
N ASP A 73 -2.82 -7.08 -4.91
CA ASP A 73 -3.56 -5.93 -4.38
C ASP A 73 -2.79 -5.14 -3.31
N PHE A 74 -1.47 -5.06 -3.45
CA PHE A 74 -0.63 -4.68 -2.33
C PHE A 74 -0.63 -3.17 -2.01
N ILE A 75 -1.35 -2.38 -2.79
CA ILE A 75 -1.81 -1.03 -2.46
C ILE A 75 -3.33 -0.98 -2.73
N CYS A 76 -4.15 -1.03 -1.69
CA CYS A 76 -5.61 -1.21 -1.84
C CYS A 76 -6.42 -0.31 -0.91
N GLY A 77 -7.66 0.00 -1.27
CA GLY A 77 -8.61 0.76 -0.43
C GLY A 77 -9.34 1.90 -1.13
N ASP A 78 -9.91 2.81 -0.33
CA ASP A 78 -10.79 3.90 -0.76
C ASP A 78 -10.35 5.29 -0.25
N ALA A 79 -9.04 5.51 -0.13
CA ALA A 79 -8.49 6.82 0.23
C ALA A 79 -8.20 7.69 -1.00
N THR A 80 -8.07 9.00 -0.79
CA THR A 80 -7.36 9.90 -1.72
C THR A 80 -5.88 9.82 -1.39
N THR A 81 -5.13 9.06 -2.19
CA THR A 81 -3.74 8.70 -1.90
C THR A 81 -2.80 9.18 -3.00
N LEU A 82 -1.72 9.87 -2.59
CA LEU A 82 -0.58 10.16 -3.45
C LEU A 82 0.65 9.41 -2.94
N LEU A 83 1.21 8.55 -3.79
CA LEU A 83 2.54 7.98 -3.62
C LEU A 83 3.50 8.73 -4.53
N GLN A 84 4.49 9.42 -3.96
CA GLN A 84 5.43 10.24 -4.71
C GLN A 84 6.88 9.79 -4.49
N ASN A 85 7.62 9.59 -5.58
CA ASN A 85 9.03 9.16 -5.51
C ASN A 85 9.24 7.84 -4.73
N CYS A 86 8.25 6.95 -4.76
CA CYS A 86 8.32 5.66 -4.06
C CYS A 86 8.95 4.58 -4.96
N LEU A 87 9.59 3.60 -4.33
CA LEU A 87 9.97 2.34 -4.97
C LEU A 87 8.88 1.30 -4.68
N ILE A 88 8.27 0.77 -5.73
CA ILE A 88 7.19 -0.22 -5.66
C ILE A 88 7.72 -1.52 -6.26
N VAL A 89 7.76 -2.59 -5.48
CA VAL A 89 8.41 -3.85 -5.85
C VAL A 89 7.43 -5.01 -5.78
N ALA A 90 7.05 -5.55 -6.94
CA ALA A 90 6.28 -6.79 -7.01
C ALA A 90 7.17 -8.00 -6.68
N ARG A 91 6.68 -8.89 -5.81
CA ARG A 91 7.37 -10.09 -5.31
C ARG A 91 6.74 -11.38 -5.86
N PHE A 92 7.37 -12.51 -5.59
CA PHE A 92 6.84 -13.81 -5.96
C PHE A 92 5.53 -14.09 -5.22
N PRO A 93 4.40 -14.27 -5.94
CA PRO A 93 3.16 -14.72 -5.35
C PRO A 93 3.21 -16.25 -5.14
N LEU A 94 2.12 -16.83 -4.63
CA LEU A 94 2.02 -18.29 -4.56
C LEU A 94 1.92 -18.91 -5.96
N PHE A 95 2.13 -20.22 -6.05
CA PHE A 95 2.07 -20.95 -7.32
C PHE A 95 0.74 -20.68 -8.05
N LYS A 96 0.82 -20.41 -9.37
CA LYS A 96 -0.32 -20.07 -10.26
C LYS A 96 -1.06 -18.77 -9.94
N GLN A 97 -0.55 -17.92 -9.05
CA GLN A 97 -1.09 -16.57 -8.87
C GLN A 97 -0.40 -15.55 -9.79
N TYR A 98 -1.07 -14.40 -9.95
CA TYR A 98 -0.53 -13.21 -10.60
C TYR A 98 -0.38 -12.09 -9.57
N ASN A 99 0.31 -11.01 -9.93
CA ASN A 99 0.44 -9.83 -9.08
C ASN A 99 -0.47 -8.70 -9.57
N THR A 100 -0.96 -7.89 -8.63
CA THR A 100 -1.66 -6.63 -8.88
C THR A 100 -1.10 -5.56 -7.95
N ILE A 101 -0.65 -4.45 -8.52
CA ILE A 101 -0.07 -3.36 -7.72
C ILE A 101 -1.17 -2.63 -6.95
N THR A 102 -2.25 -2.26 -7.64
CA THR A 102 -3.35 -1.52 -7.04
C THR A 102 -4.67 -2.28 -7.07
N ALA A 103 -5.48 -2.07 -6.04
CA ALA A 103 -6.88 -2.48 -5.98
C ALA A 103 -7.71 -1.35 -5.39
N GLN A 104 -8.16 -0.43 -6.24
CA GLN A 104 -8.99 0.69 -5.83
C GLN A 104 -10.41 0.21 -5.57
N GLN A 105 -10.93 0.51 -4.39
CA GLN A 105 -12.29 0.17 -3.97
C GLN A 105 -13.10 1.45 -3.78
N ARG A 106 -13.34 2.18 -4.86
CA ARG A 106 -14.16 3.39 -4.80
C ARG A 106 -15.61 3.01 -4.44
N GLU A 107 -16.03 3.31 -3.20
CA GLU A 107 -17.33 2.86 -2.66
C GLU A 107 -18.54 3.57 -3.29
N HIS A 108 -18.36 4.79 -3.79
CA HIS A 108 -19.43 5.61 -4.38
C HIS A 108 -18.94 6.35 -5.62
N GLU A 109 -19.78 6.46 -6.66
CA GLU A 109 -19.43 7.14 -7.92
C GLU A 109 -19.04 8.61 -7.71
N ASP A 110 -19.73 9.30 -6.79
CA ASP A 110 -19.49 10.70 -6.43
C ASP A 110 -18.24 10.90 -5.54
N SER A 111 -17.59 9.81 -5.11
CA SER A 111 -16.38 9.90 -4.29
C SER A 111 -15.19 10.41 -5.11
N THR A 112 -14.43 11.33 -4.53
CA THR A 112 -13.19 11.87 -5.11
C THR A 112 -11.95 11.05 -4.76
N THR A 113 -12.12 9.79 -4.32
CA THR A 113 -11.03 8.91 -3.90
C THR A 113 -10.28 8.33 -5.08
N VAL A 114 -8.97 8.18 -4.93
CA VAL A 114 -8.06 7.80 -6.01
C VAL A 114 -6.71 7.39 -5.44
N ILE A 115 -6.05 6.42 -6.06
CA ILE A 115 -4.62 6.14 -5.83
C ILE A 115 -3.82 6.71 -6.99
N VAL A 116 -2.91 7.63 -6.70
CA VAL A 116 -2.00 8.25 -7.66
C VAL A 116 -0.56 7.80 -7.40
N LEU A 117 0.07 7.24 -8.43
CA LEU A 117 1.50 6.89 -8.41
C LEU A 117 2.27 7.93 -9.22
N GLN A 118 2.96 8.86 -8.56
CA GLN A 118 3.68 9.95 -9.21
C GLN A 118 5.19 9.80 -9.04
N ASN A 119 5.92 9.80 -10.16
CA ASN A 119 7.39 9.65 -10.14
C ASN A 119 7.86 8.40 -9.38
N CYS A 120 7.05 7.34 -9.34
CA CYS A 120 7.41 6.09 -8.69
C CYS A 120 8.23 5.20 -9.63
N SER A 121 9.18 4.47 -9.07
CA SER A 121 9.86 3.36 -9.77
C SER A 121 9.12 2.06 -9.46
N ILE A 122 8.62 1.40 -10.50
CA ILE A 122 7.94 0.10 -10.37
C ILE A 122 8.87 -0.98 -10.89
N LYS A 123 9.18 -1.98 -10.05
CA LYS A 123 10.11 -3.07 -10.37
C LYS A 123 9.56 -4.41 -9.91
N THR A 124 10.16 -5.49 -10.39
CA THR A 124 9.99 -6.83 -9.83
C THR A 124 11.20 -7.16 -8.96
N SER A 125 11.03 -8.02 -7.95
CA SER A 125 12.17 -8.58 -7.22
C SER A 125 13.07 -9.38 -8.17
N GLN A 126 14.37 -9.43 -7.91
CA GLN A 126 15.29 -10.28 -8.68
C GLN A 126 14.72 -11.70 -8.78
N HIS A 127 14.79 -12.28 -9.98
CA HIS A 127 14.32 -13.63 -10.33
C HIS A 127 12.83 -13.82 -10.63
N LEU A 128 11.99 -12.77 -10.69
CA LEU A 128 10.56 -12.88 -11.03
C LEU A 128 10.33 -13.22 -12.53
N SER A 129 10.72 -14.42 -12.96
CA SER A 129 10.41 -14.97 -14.29
C SER A 129 9.06 -15.68 -14.27
N ASN A 130 8.26 -15.53 -15.32
CA ASN A 130 6.98 -16.23 -15.53
C ASN A 130 5.85 -15.90 -14.53
N VAL A 131 5.85 -14.70 -13.94
CA VAL A 131 4.72 -14.18 -13.15
C VAL A 131 4.17 -12.94 -13.81
N THR A 132 2.91 -13.02 -14.25
CA THR A 132 2.20 -11.86 -14.79
C THR A 132 1.95 -10.84 -13.67
N THR A 133 2.25 -9.57 -13.92
CA THR A 133 2.04 -8.46 -12.98
C THR A 133 1.25 -7.36 -13.66
N TYR A 134 0.14 -6.95 -13.05
CA TYR A 134 -0.74 -5.88 -13.54
C TYR A 134 -0.60 -4.61 -12.68
N PHE A 135 -0.81 -3.43 -13.27
CA PHE A 135 -0.86 -2.18 -12.51
C PHE A 135 -2.01 -2.12 -11.50
N GLY A 136 -3.09 -2.84 -11.78
CA GLY A 136 -4.15 -3.03 -10.81
C GLY A 136 -5.36 -3.73 -11.37
N ARG A 137 -6.37 -3.86 -10.51
CA ARG A 137 -7.71 -4.36 -10.84
C ARG A 137 -8.76 -3.53 -10.10
N PRO A 138 -9.99 -3.40 -10.64
CA PRO A 138 -11.09 -2.86 -9.86
C PRO A 138 -11.40 -3.80 -8.68
N TRP A 139 -11.55 -3.25 -7.48
CA TRP A 139 -11.97 -4.00 -6.30
C TRP A 139 -13.36 -3.56 -5.88
N GLY A 140 -14.28 -4.52 -5.76
CA GLY A 140 -15.70 -4.24 -5.54
C GLY A 140 -16.46 -4.04 -6.85
N ASP A 141 -17.71 -3.62 -6.74
CA ASP A 141 -18.59 -3.46 -7.90
C ASP A 141 -18.14 -2.23 -8.71
N SER A 142 -17.76 -2.45 -9.96
CA SER A 142 -17.58 -1.37 -10.92
C SER A 142 -18.96 -0.79 -11.24
N PHE A 143 -19.22 0.44 -10.83
CA PHE A 143 -20.35 1.22 -11.37
C PHE A 143 -20.15 1.30 -12.89
N GLY A 144 -21.00 0.58 -13.62
CA GLY A 144 -21.01 0.51 -15.08
C GLY A 144 -22.01 1.46 -15.69
#